data_AF-A0A0D2Q6S2-F1
#
_entry.id   AF-A0A0D2Q6S2-F1
#
_cell.length_a   1.000
_cell.length_b   1.000
_cell.length_c   1.000
_cell.angle_alpha   90.00
_cell.angle_beta   90.00
_cell.angle_gamma   90.00
#
_symmetry.space_group_name_H-M   'P 1'
#
loop_
_entity.id
_entity.type
_entity.pdbx_description
1 polymer ?
#
loop_
_entity_poly.entity_id
_entity_poly.type
_entity_poly.pdbx_seq_one_letter_code
_entity_poly.pdbx_strand_id
1 'polypeptide(L)'
;MENDSLQTSLAWLRDILQGKIGHGLDTRVLQGLRVIHAEKGFMRFDFVVPKSVSDIDGNWNVGALASLVDLLGGVTIFSFANRVVTSVDFSVSYYSTAKIQEHVEIESKVSADKGNLIHVVVEVKRKGNGEVIAVGKLWMASNKLSVAQDVDGNWHVGALASLLDLIGIVTIYSFANRVISTVDFNASYYSTAKIQEHVEIESKVTANRGKLLHVVIEVRRKGNGEVIAVGKQWMASNKQTLAQVSNV
;
A
#
# COMPACT_ATOMS: atom_id res chain seq x y z
N MET A 1 -20.29 -11.21 21.45
CA MET A 1 -20.38 -10.59 20.11
C MET A 1 -19.26 -9.58 19.86
N GLU A 2 -18.77 -8.80 20.84
CA GLU A 2 -17.66 -7.84 20.64
C GLU A 2 -16.27 -8.46 20.39
N ASN A 3 -15.99 -9.64 20.96
CA ASN A 3 -14.69 -10.32 20.81
C ASN A 3 -14.59 -11.12 19.50
N ASP A 4 -15.67 -11.21 18.72
CA ASP A 4 -15.73 -12.07 17.54
C ASP A 4 -14.93 -11.46 16.37
N SER A 5 -15.17 -10.17 16.06
CA SER A 5 -14.54 -9.49 14.93
C SER A 5 -13.02 -9.36 15.05
N LEU A 6 -12.51 -9.13 16.26
CA LEU A 6 -11.08 -9.10 16.53
C LEU A 6 -10.44 -10.47 16.31
N GLN A 7 -11.07 -11.54 16.81
CA GLN A 7 -10.56 -12.90 16.63
C GLN A 7 -10.61 -13.31 15.15
N THR A 8 -11.69 -12.99 14.43
CA THR A 8 -11.78 -13.22 12.99
C THR A 8 -10.71 -12.45 12.23
N SER A 9 -10.47 -11.17 12.57
CA SER A 9 -9.42 -10.36 11.95
C SER A 9 -8.02 -10.95 12.17
N LEU A 10 -7.72 -11.39 13.39
CA LEU A 10 -6.45 -12.03 13.72
C LEU A 10 -6.29 -13.39 13.06
N ALA A 11 -7.37 -14.16 12.91
CA ALA A 11 -7.37 -15.41 12.16
C ALA A 11 -7.08 -15.15 10.67
N TRP A 12 -7.74 -14.13 10.09
CA TRP A 12 -7.50 -13.69 8.72
C TRP A 12 -6.03 -13.30 8.48
N LEU A 13 -5.46 -12.44 9.35
CA LEU A 13 -4.05 -12.07 9.26
C LEU A 13 -3.12 -13.29 9.38
N ARG A 14 -3.40 -14.23 10.29
CA ARG A 14 -2.61 -15.47 10.45
C ARG A 14 -2.65 -16.33 9.20
N ASP A 15 -3.80 -16.45 8.55
CA ASP A 15 -3.92 -17.24 7.33
C ASP A 15 -3.14 -16.61 6.16
N ILE A 16 -3.06 -15.27 6.07
CA ILE A 16 -2.19 -14.58 5.09
C ILE A 16 -0.70 -14.85 5.40
N LEU A 17 -0.30 -14.75 6.67
CA LEU A 17 1.08 -15.00 7.10
C LEU A 17 1.51 -16.45 6.84
N GLN A 18 0.57 -17.40 6.89
CA GLN A 18 0.80 -18.81 6.58
C GLN A 18 0.68 -19.13 5.08
N GLY A 19 0.34 -18.15 4.25
CA GLY A 19 0.11 -18.33 2.81
C GLY A 19 -1.07 -19.23 2.48
N LYS A 20 -2.02 -19.39 3.42
CA LYS A 20 -3.26 -20.15 3.20
C LYS A 20 -4.26 -19.37 2.36
N ILE A 21 -4.25 -18.05 2.51
CA ILE A 21 -5.09 -17.10 1.77
C ILE A 21 -4.23 -15.90 1.34
N GLY A 22 -4.74 -15.12 0.39
CA GLY A 22 -3.99 -14.04 -0.23
C GLY A 22 -3.13 -14.52 -1.40
N HIS A 23 -2.49 -13.58 -2.08
CA HIS A 23 -1.59 -13.87 -3.19
C HIS A 23 -0.16 -14.02 -2.66
N GLY A 24 0.72 -14.73 -3.38
CA GLY A 24 2.10 -14.99 -2.93
C GLY A 24 2.96 -13.74 -2.66
N LEU A 25 2.50 -12.56 -3.09
CA LEU A 25 3.09 -11.26 -2.74
C LEU A 25 2.76 -10.85 -1.30
N ASP A 26 1.54 -11.09 -0.82
CA ASP A 26 1.08 -10.66 0.51
C ASP A 26 1.91 -11.35 1.61
N THR A 27 2.14 -12.65 1.47
CA THR A 27 2.99 -13.42 2.39
C THR A 27 4.44 -12.94 2.39
N ARG A 28 4.97 -12.51 1.23
CA ARG A 28 6.35 -11.95 1.14
C ARG A 28 6.46 -10.61 1.86
N VAL A 29 5.45 -9.75 1.67
CA VAL A 29 5.42 -8.40 2.26
C VAL A 29 5.27 -8.46 3.78
N LEU A 30 4.50 -9.41 4.31
CA LEU A 30 4.27 -9.55 5.75
C LEU A 30 5.27 -10.50 6.45
N GLN A 31 6.26 -11.03 5.73
CA GLN A 31 7.25 -11.95 6.29
C GLN A 31 8.05 -11.26 7.42
N GLY A 32 7.95 -11.79 8.64
CA GLY A 32 8.62 -11.22 9.83
C GLY A 32 7.73 -10.34 10.70
N LEU A 33 6.44 -10.19 10.36
CA LEU A 33 5.46 -9.47 11.18
C LEU A 33 5.10 -10.25 12.45
N ARG A 34 5.04 -9.54 13.58
CA ARG A 34 4.59 -10.06 14.87
C ARG A 34 3.58 -9.11 15.48
N VAL A 35 2.42 -9.63 15.87
CA VAL A 35 1.41 -8.87 16.60
C VAL A 35 1.87 -8.70 18.04
N ILE A 36 2.04 -7.46 18.49
CA ILE A 36 2.47 -7.11 19.86
C ILE A 36 1.26 -6.77 20.73
N HIS A 37 0.29 -6.07 20.15
CA HIS A 37 -0.96 -5.71 20.80
C HIS A 37 -2.08 -5.65 19.77
N ALA A 38 -3.27 -6.09 20.14
CA ALA A 38 -4.44 -6.02 19.29
C ALA A 38 -5.69 -5.81 20.14
N GLU A 39 -6.45 -4.79 19.80
CA GLU A 39 -7.79 -4.52 20.28
C GLU A 39 -8.65 -4.04 19.11
N LYS A 40 -9.95 -3.84 19.35
CA LYS A 40 -10.88 -3.46 18.29
C LYS A 40 -10.50 -2.11 17.67
N GLY A 41 -10.17 -2.12 16.38
CA GLY A 41 -9.80 -0.92 15.63
C GLY A 41 -8.39 -0.37 15.94
N PHE A 42 -7.58 -1.12 16.68
CA PHE A 42 -6.22 -0.71 17.02
C PHE A 42 -5.28 -1.91 17.14
N MET A 43 -4.15 -1.88 16.44
CA MET A 43 -3.15 -2.93 16.49
C MET A 43 -1.74 -2.36 16.47
N ARG A 44 -0.83 -3.01 17.20
CA ARG A 44 0.61 -2.74 17.16
C ARG A 44 1.38 -3.99 16.75
N PHE A 45 2.38 -3.77 15.91
CA PHE A 45 3.20 -4.83 15.36
C PHE A 45 4.68 -4.51 15.50
N ASP A 46 5.45 -5.57 15.72
CA ASP A 46 6.88 -5.60 15.47
C ASP A 46 7.11 -6.16 14.08
N PHE A 47 8.05 -5.58 13.34
CA PHE A 47 8.40 -6.08 12.01
C PHE A 47 9.91 -6.02 11.79
N VAL A 48 10.43 -7.07 11.17
CA VAL A 48 11.82 -7.12 10.66
C VAL A 48 11.72 -7.08 9.16
N VAL A 49 12.27 -6.04 8.54
CA VAL A 49 12.17 -5.86 7.08
C VAL A 49 12.78 -7.07 6.35
N PRO A 50 12.00 -7.86 5.59
CA PRO A 50 12.53 -9.07 4.99
C PRO A 50 13.44 -8.74 3.80
N LYS A 51 14.41 -9.61 3.51
CA LYS A 51 15.31 -9.43 2.36
C LYS A 51 14.58 -9.48 1.01
N SER A 52 13.44 -10.16 0.97
CA SER A 52 12.62 -10.35 -0.23
C SER A 52 11.93 -9.08 -0.74
N VAL A 53 11.88 -8.01 0.07
CA VAL A 53 11.29 -6.71 -0.27
C VAL A 53 12.34 -5.60 -0.41
N SER A 54 13.57 -5.97 -0.74
CA SER A 54 14.65 -5.03 -1.02
C SER A 54 14.39 -4.24 -2.30
N ASP A 55 14.70 -2.95 -2.29
CA ASP A 55 14.97 -2.19 -3.51
C ASP A 55 16.41 -2.43 -3.99
N ILE A 56 16.79 -1.74 -5.07
CA ILE A 56 18.11 -1.81 -5.70
C ILE A 56 19.26 -1.31 -4.79
N ASP A 57 18.94 -0.48 -3.80
CA ASP A 57 19.89 0.17 -2.88
C ASP A 57 19.97 -0.55 -1.51
N GLY A 58 19.33 -1.71 -1.39
CA GLY A 58 19.26 -2.48 -0.15
C GLY A 58 18.35 -1.86 0.92
N ASN A 59 17.49 -0.90 0.56
CA ASN A 59 16.46 -0.39 1.44
C ASN A 59 15.18 -1.20 1.29
N TRP A 60 14.24 -0.97 2.20
CA TRP A 60 12.88 -1.43 2.07
C TRP A 60 12.22 -0.75 0.86
N ASN A 61 11.80 -1.56 -0.12
CA ASN A 61 11.06 -1.07 -1.28
C ASN A 61 9.76 -0.37 -0.84
N VAL A 62 9.56 0.86 -1.32
CA VAL A 62 8.40 1.70 -0.97
C VAL A 62 7.06 1.10 -1.41
N GLY A 63 7.02 0.42 -2.56
CA GLY A 63 5.82 -0.29 -3.02
C GLY A 63 5.46 -1.46 -2.10
N ALA A 64 6.44 -2.22 -1.63
CA ALA A 64 6.23 -3.28 -0.64
C ALA A 64 5.79 -2.72 0.73
N LEU A 65 6.36 -1.60 1.16
CA LEU A 65 5.91 -0.88 2.36
C LEU A 65 4.46 -0.40 2.21
N ALA A 66 4.07 0.14 1.05
CA ALA A 66 2.69 0.52 0.75
C ALA A 66 1.73 -0.67 0.85
N SER A 67 2.10 -1.83 0.27
CA SER A 67 1.30 -3.06 0.39
C SER A 67 1.14 -3.53 1.83
N LEU A 68 2.20 -3.44 2.64
CA LEU A 68 2.12 -3.76 4.07
C LEU A 68 1.11 -2.84 4.78
N VAL A 69 1.16 -1.54 4.49
CA VAL A 69 0.25 -0.55 5.06
C VAL A 69 -1.20 -0.83 4.67
N ASP A 70 -1.47 -1.19 3.40
CA ASP A 70 -2.81 -1.57 2.93
C ASP A 70 -3.34 -2.81 3.66
N LEU A 71 -2.54 -3.87 3.75
CA LEU A 71 -2.92 -5.11 4.45
C LEU A 71 -3.22 -4.85 5.93
N LEU A 72 -2.36 -4.13 6.65
CA LEU A 72 -2.56 -3.85 8.08
C LEU A 72 -3.73 -2.89 8.33
N GLY A 73 -3.93 -1.91 7.44
CA GLY A 73 -5.09 -1.03 7.46
C GLY A 73 -6.40 -1.82 7.33
N GLY A 74 -6.46 -2.74 6.35
CA GLY A 74 -7.60 -3.62 6.14
C GLY A 74 -7.89 -4.52 7.35
N VAL A 75 -6.87 -5.16 7.92
CA VAL A 75 -6.98 -6.00 9.13
C VAL A 75 -7.55 -5.20 10.29
N THR A 76 -7.07 -3.97 10.47
CA THR A 76 -7.49 -3.11 11.57
C THR A 76 -8.92 -2.64 11.40
N ILE A 77 -9.32 -2.22 10.19
CA ILE A 77 -10.71 -1.84 9.92
C ILE A 77 -11.64 -3.04 10.07
N PHE A 78 -11.25 -4.22 9.56
CA PHE A 78 -12.07 -5.42 9.69
C PHE A 78 -12.34 -5.76 11.17
N SER A 79 -11.34 -5.61 12.03
CA SER A 79 -11.49 -5.81 13.47
C SER A 79 -12.55 -4.87 14.08
N PHE A 80 -12.69 -3.66 13.54
CA PHE A 80 -13.64 -2.64 14.00
C PHE A 80 -15.05 -2.82 13.42
N ALA A 81 -15.16 -3.00 12.11
CA ALA A 81 -16.43 -2.98 11.37
C ALA A 81 -17.13 -4.33 11.29
N ASN A 82 -16.38 -5.44 11.38
CA ASN A 82 -16.85 -6.81 11.17
C ASN A 82 -17.62 -7.00 9.83
N ARG A 83 -17.18 -6.33 8.77
CA ARG A 83 -17.80 -6.33 7.44
C ARG A 83 -16.71 -6.29 6.38
N VAL A 84 -17.04 -6.69 5.16
CA VAL A 84 -16.17 -6.47 4.01
C VAL A 84 -15.99 -4.98 3.81
N VAL A 85 -14.73 -4.58 3.70
CA VAL A 85 -14.32 -3.20 3.50
C VAL A 85 -13.42 -3.15 2.28
N THR A 86 -13.66 -2.18 1.40
CA THR A 86 -12.90 -2.00 0.17
C THR A 86 -12.21 -0.65 0.21
N SER A 87 -10.89 -0.61 -0.06
CA SER A 87 -10.14 0.64 -0.16
C SER A 87 -10.70 1.52 -1.29
N VAL A 88 -11.07 2.75 -0.96
CA VAL A 88 -11.54 3.76 -1.92
C VAL A 88 -10.55 4.90 -2.09
N ASP A 89 -9.77 5.18 -1.05
CA ASP A 89 -8.62 6.09 -1.12
C ASP A 89 -7.49 5.56 -0.25
N PHE A 90 -6.28 5.65 -0.79
CA PHE A 90 -5.05 5.16 -0.20
C PHE A 90 -4.00 6.25 -0.37
N SER A 91 -3.30 6.60 0.70
CA SER A 91 -2.11 7.45 0.61
C SER A 91 -1.03 6.99 1.54
N VAL A 92 0.23 7.15 1.12
CA VAL A 92 1.43 6.89 1.92
C VAL A 92 2.41 8.02 1.70
N SER A 93 2.84 8.65 2.80
CA SER A 93 3.92 9.62 2.81
C SER A 93 5.17 8.97 3.42
N TYR A 94 6.30 9.11 2.74
CA TYR A 94 7.58 8.52 3.14
C TYR A 94 8.51 9.62 3.66
N TYR A 95 8.95 9.49 4.91
CA TYR A 95 9.75 10.50 5.61
C TYR A 95 11.23 10.11 5.73
N SER A 96 11.51 8.80 5.84
CA SER A 96 12.88 8.27 5.89
C SER A 96 12.93 6.86 5.27
N THR A 97 14.13 6.38 4.97
CA THR A 97 14.33 5.00 4.48
C THR A 97 14.67 4.05 5.63
N ALA A 98 14.33 2.78 5.45
CA ALA A 98 14.72 1.68 6.35
C ALA A 98 15.53 0.65 5.59
N LYS A 99 16.55 0.05 6.22
CA LYS A 99 17.34 -1.01 5.59
C LYS A 99 16.64 -2.36 5.71
N ILE A 100 16.96 -3.28 4.80
CA ILE A 100 16.58 -4.68 4.99
C ILE A 100 17.16 -5.22 6.31
N GLN A 101 16.39 -6.10 6.96
CA GLN A 101 16.64 -6.65 8.31
C GLN A 101 16.60 -5.63 9.45
N GLU A 102 16.22 -4.39 9.16
CA GLU A 102 16.00 -3.42 10.21
C GLU A 102 14.70 -3.71 10.98
N HIS A 103 14.70 -3.38 12.27
CA HIS A 103 13.54 -3.52 13.14
C HIS A 103 12.70 -2.23 13.14
N VAL A 104 11.41 -2.38 12.87
CA VAL A 104 10.43 -1.30 12.91
C VAL A 104 9.25 -1.68 13.79
N GLU A 105 8.58 -0.66 14.29
CA GLU A 105 7.31 -0.75 15.01
C GLU A 105 6.22 -0.14 14.15
N ILE A 106 5.06 -0.78 14.10
CA ILE A 106 3.94 -0.34 13.28
C ILE A 106 2.72 -0.19 14.17
N GLU A 107 2.04 0.94 14.08
CA GLU A 107 0.76 1.18 14.73
C GLU A 107 -0.30 1.39 13.67
N SER A 108 -1.40 0.63 13.73
CA SER A 108 -2.53 0.78 12.84
C SER A 108 -3.79 1.07 13.65
N LYS A 109 -4.49 2.16 13.31
CA LYS A 109 -5.57 2.71 14.15
C LYS A 109 -6.72 3.27 13.32
N VAL A 110 -7.93 2.82 13.60
CA VAL A 110 -9.15 3.48 13.14
C VAL A 110 -9.24 4.87 13.77
N SER A 111 -9.36 5.90 12.94
CA SER A 111 -9.33 7.29 13.37
C SER A 111 -10.62 8.07 13.04
N ALA A 112 -11.47 7.55 12.16
CA ALA A 112 -12.80 8.07 11.94
C ALA A 112 -13.77 6.99 11.42
N ASP A 113 -15.04 7.12 11.79
CA ASP A 113 -16.17 6.38 11.23
C ASP A 113 -17.21 7.39 10.75
N LYS A 114 -17.52 7.34 9.45
CA LYS A 114 -18.51 8.19 8.77
C LYS A 114 -19.65 7.33 8.19
N GLY A 115 -20.07 6.31 8.91
CA GLY A 115 -21.16 5.42 8.53
C GLY A 115 -20.68 4.31 7.60
N ASN A 116 -20.75 4.53 6.29
CA ASN A 116 -20.26 3.55 5.30
C ASN A 116 -18.78 3.74 4.95
N LEU A 117 -18.11 4.71 5.56
CA LEU A 117 -16.75 5.08 5.22
C LEU A 117 -15.90 5.18 6.50
N ILE A 118 -14.87 4.35 6.59
CA ILE A 118 -14.03 4.21 7.77
C ILE A 118 -12.60 4.63 7.41
N HIS A 119 -11.98 5.43 8.27
CA HIS A 119 -10.62 5.90 8.10
C HIS A 119 -9.68 5.18 9.06
N VAL A 120 -8.56 4.68 8.54
CA VAL A 120 -7.47 4.08 9.32
C VAL A 120 -6.16 4.78 8.99
N VAL A 121 -5.33 4.95 10.02
CA VAL A 121 -3.98 5.47 9.90
C VAL A 121 -3.02 4.37 10.30
N VAL A 122 -2.00 4.14 9.48
CA VAL A 122 -0.91 3.19 9.75
C VAL A 122 0.39 3.99 9.81
N GLU A 123 1.04 3.98 10.97
CA GLU A 123 2.30 4.67 11.20
C GLU A 123 3.43 3.65 11.39
N VAL A 124 4.51 3.82 10.64
CA VAL A 124 5.69 2.95 10.69
C VAL A 124 6.85 3.75 11.27
N LYS A 125 7.43 3.26 12.36
CA LYS A 125 8.52 3.90 13.09
C LYS A 125 9.71 2.98 13.21
N ARG A 126 10.90 3.58 13.17
CA ARG A 126 12.15 2.89 13.46
C ARG A 126 12.20 2.54 14.95
N LYS A 127 12.40 1.26 15.27
CA LYS A 127 12.34 0.76 16.66
C LYS A 127 13.42 1.35 17.58
N GLY A 128 14.59 1.66 17.03
CA GLY A 128 15.73 2.13 17.82
C GLY A 128 15.66 3.58 18.30
N ASN A 129 14.96 4.46 17.57
CA ASN A 129 14.95 5.90 17.84
C ASN A 129 13.56 6.56 17.71
N GLY A 130 12.53 5.81 17.31
CA GLY A 130 11.17 6.33 17.12
C GLY A 130 10.99 7.21 15.88
N GLU A 131 11.99 7.32 15.00
CA GLU A 131 11.89 8.09 13.76
C GLU A 131 10.77 7.55 12.88
N VAL A 132 9.92 8.44 12.36
CA VAL A 132 8.85 8.06 11.44
C VAL A 132 9.46 7.71 10.08
N ILE A 133 9.16 6.52 9.59
CA ILE A 133 9.56 6.03 8.27
C ILE A 133 8.48 6.38 7.27
N ALA A 134 7.23 6.02 7.57
CA ALA A 134 6.09 6.30 6.73
C ALA A 134 4.81 6.42 7.53
N VAL A 135 3.85 7.17 6.97
CA VAL A 135 2.48 7.22 7.45
C VAL A 135 1.57 6.96 6.27
N GLY A 136 0.75 5.91 6.36
CA GLY A 136 -0.34 5.69 5.44
C GLY A 136 -1.70 6.00 6.02
N LYS A 137 -2.59 6.45 5.15
CA LYS A 137 -3.97 6.80 5.46
C LYS A 137 -4.86 6.13 4.45
N LEU A 138 -5.86 5.40 4.95
CA LEU A 138 -6.78 4.66 4.10
C LEU A 138 -8.20 5.02 4.45
N TRP A 139 -9.00 5.26 3.42
CA TRP A 139 -10.44 5.28 3.51
C TRP A 139 -10.97 4.01 2.88
N MET A 140 -11.75 3.25 3.65
CA MET A 140 -12.41 2.06 3.16
C MET A 140 -13.92 2.21 3.27
N ALA A 141 -14.61 1.82 2.20
CA ALA A 141 -16.06 1.75 2.18
C ALA A 141 -16.49 0.40 2.73
N SER A 142 -17.32 0.39 3.78
CA SER A 142 -17.94 -0.84 4.27
C SER A 142 -19.15 -1.16 3.41
N ASN A 143 -19.17 -2.35 2.80
CA ASN A 143 -20.35 -2.84 2.12
C ASN A 143 -21.15 -3.78 3.04
N LYS A 144 -22.42 -4.05 2.73
CA LYS A 144 -23.26 -4.97 3.52
C LYS A 144 -22.93 -6.46 3.30
N LEU A 145 -21.96 -6.76 2.44
CA LEU A 145 -21.57 -8.11 2.05
C LEU A 145 -20.68 -8.77 3.11
N SER A 146 -20.78 -10.10 3.25
CA SER A 146 -19.92 -10.91 4.11
C SER A 146 -18.66 -11.38 3.38
N VAL A 147 -17.58 -11.71 4.10
CA VAL A 147 -16.26 -12.11 3.54
C VAL A 147 -16.37 -13.26 2.53
N ALA A 148 -17.36 -14.15 2.66
CA ALA A 148 -17.60 -15.25 1.74
C ALA A 148 -18.08 -14.82 0.34
N GLN A 149 -18.53 -13.57 0.18
CA GLN A 149 -19.05 -13.00 -1.08
C GLN A 149 -18.03 -12.13 -1.81
N ASP A 150 -16.87 -11.84 -1.21
CA ASP A 150 -15.81 -10.99 -1.78
C ASP A 150 -14.74 -11.79 -2.53
N VAL A 151 -15.00 -13.07 -2.83
CA VAL A 151 -14.18 -13.87 -3.78
C VAL A 151 -14.57 -13.57 -5.23
N ASP A 152 -15.02 -12.35 -5.48
CA ASP A 152 -15.33 -11.90 -6.81
C ASP A 152 -14.02 -11.70 -7.55
N GLY A 153 -13.90 -12.28 -8.75
CA GLY A 153 -12.75 -12.18 -9.64
C GLY A 153 -12.50 -10.75 -10.12
N ASN A 154 -12.29 -9.82 -9.20
CA ASN A 154 -11.91 -8.44 -9.34
C ASN A 154 -10.41 -8.32 -9.08
N TRP A 155 -9.80 -7.24 -9.56
CA TRP A 155 -8.43 -6.90 -9.21
C TRP A 155 -8.36 -6.47 -7.74
N HIS A 156 -7.38 -7.01 -7.00
CA HIS A 156 -7.10 -6.56 -5.66
C HIS A 156 -6.56 -5.12 -5.69
N VAL A 157 -7.12 -4.23 -4.87
CA VAL A 157 -6.76 -2.80 -4.83
C VAL A 157 -5.30 -2.56 -4.46
N GLY A 158 -4.72 -3.40 -3.58
CA GLY A 158 -3.29 -3.37 -3.28
C GLY A 158 -2.40 -3.74 -4.47
N ALA A 159 -2.82 -4.67 -5.33
CA ALA A 159 -2.08 -5.01 -6.55
C ALA A 159 -2.17 -3.86 -7.59
N LEU A 160 -3.33 -3.21 -7.67
CA LEU A 160 -3.51 -2.01 -8.49
C LEU A 160 -2.66 -0.83 -7.97
N ALA A 161 -2.51 -0.67 -6.65
CA ALA A 161 -1.58 0.29 -6.06
C ALA A 161 -0.13 0.01 -6.48
N SER A 162 0.33 -1.24 -6.44
CA SER A 162 1.68 -1.61 -6.89
C SER A 162 1.88 -1.34 -8.39
N LEU A 163 0.85 -1.56 -9.22
CA LEU A 163 0.90 -1.21 -10.65
C LEU A 163 1.03 0.31 -10.86
N LEU A 164 0.24 1.10 -10.15
CA LEU A 164 0.30 2.57 -10.22
C LEU A 164 1.69 3.08 -9.82
N ASP A 165 2.29 2.51 -8.77
CA ASP A 165 3.63 2.87 -8.32
C ASP A 165 4.70 2.54 -9.38
N LEU A 166 4.65 1.32 -9.94
CA LEU A 166 5.61 0.91 -10.96
C LEU A 166 5.51 1.78 -12.22
N ILE A 167 4.30 2.05 -12.70
CA ILE A 167 4.10 2.88 -13.90
C ILE A 167 4.61 4.29 -13.66
N GLY A 168 4.32 4.90 -12.50
CA GLY A 168 4.80 6.24 -12.24
C GLY A 168 6.33 6.34 -12.19
N ILE A 169 7.02 5.33 -11.65
CA ILE A 169 8.49 5.26 -11.67
C ILE A 169 9.00 5.25 -13.12
N VAL A 170 8.40 4.41 -13.97
CA VAL A 170 8.78 4.31 -15.40
C VAL A 170 8.56 5.63 -16.14
N THR A 171 7.46 6.33 -15.86
CA THR A 171 7.11 7.62 -16.49
C THR A 171 8.05 8.74 -16.08
N ILE A 172 8.39 8.83 -14.79
CA ILE A 172 9.37 9.82 -14.34
C ILE A 172 10.76 9.49 -14.88
N TYR A 173 11.11 8.20 -14.93
CA TYR A 173 12.39 7.78 -15.49
C TYR A 173 12.54 8.17 -16.96
N SER A 174 11.51 7.93 -17.78
CA SER A 174 11.53 8.30 -19.20
C SER A 174 11.61 9.82 -19.43
N PHE A 175 11.15 10.62 -18.46
CA PHE A 175 11.22 12.08 -18.50
C PHE A 175 12.57 12.64 -18.03
N ALA A 176 13.11 12.15 -16.91
CA ALA A 176 14.24 12.77 -16.22
C ALA A 176 15.57 12.00 -16.33
N ASN A 177 15.55 10.70 -16.69
CA ASN A 177 16.71 9.81 -16.73
C ASN A 177 17.58 9.86 -15.47
N ARG A 178 16.94 9.88 -14.29
CA ARG A 178 17.60 9.95 -12.98
C ARG A 178 17.04 8.88 -12.07
N VAL A 179 17.83 8.49 -11.07
CA VAL A 179 17.30 7.69 -9.96
C VAL A 179 16.39 8.56 -9.12
N ILE A 180 15.23 8.00 -8.79
CA ILE A 180 14.13 8.70 -8.14
C ILE A 180 13.62 7.86 -6.97
N SER A 181 13.17 8.55 -5.92
CA SER A 181 12.53 7.92 -4.77
C SER A 181 11.15 8.52 -4.59
N THR A 182 10.13 7.68 -4.47
CA THR A 182 8.77 8.11 -4.13
C THR A 182 8.77 8.70 -2.72
N VAL A 183 8.29 9.93 -2.59
CA VAL A 183 8.15 10.63 -1.29
C VAL A 183 6.70 10.73 -0.86
N ASP A 184 5.77 10.69 -1.81
CA ASP A 184 4.34 10.66 -1.55
C ASP A 184 3.64 9.86 -2.65
N PHE A 185 2.71 9.01 -2.25
CA PHE A 185 1.88 8.21 -3.14
C PHE A 185 0.42 8.32 -2.71
N ASN A 186 -0.46 8.62 -3.64
CA ASN A 186 -1.90 8.54 -3.48
C ASN A 186 -2.52 7.69 -4.60
N ALA A 187 -3.46 6.82 -4.23
CA ALA A 187 -4.28 6.06 -5.15
C ALA A 187 -5.75 6.22 -4.75
N SER A 188 -6.58 6.61 -5.71
CA SER A 188 -8.03 6.66 -5.55
C SER A 188 -8.68 5.63 -6.46
N TYR A 189 -9.66 4.89 -5.93
CA TYR A 189 -10.35 3.81 -6.61
C TYR A 189 -11.82 4.18 -6.82
N TYR A 190 -12.26 4.20 -8.08
CA TYR A 190 -13.57 4.67 -8.48
C TYR A 190 -14.51 3.53 -8.90
N SER A 191 -13.96 2.46 -9.46
CA SER A 191 -14.73 1.27 -9.84
C SER A 191 -13.87 0.00 -9.79
N THR A 192 -14.51 -1.17 -9.85
CA THR A 192 -13.83 -2.47 -9.87
C THR A 192 -13.50 -2.89 -11.31
N ALA A 193 -12.36 -3.57 -11.50
CA ALA A 193 -11.99 -4.23 -12.75
C ALA A 193 -12.00 -5.75 -12.57
N LYS A 194 -12.52 -6.50 -13.54
CA LYS A 194 -12.55 -7.97 -13.49
C LYS A 194 -11.20 -8.57 -13.91
N ILE A 195 -10.89 -9.76 -13.40
CA ILE A 195 -9.75 -10.58 -13.86
C ILE A 195 -9.94 -10.86 -15.36
N GLN A 196 -8.85 -10.79 -16.13
CA GLN A 196 -8.84 -10.84 -17.61
C GLN A 196 -9.53 -9.67 -18.32
N GLU A 197 -10.02 -8.67 -17.60
CA GLU A 197 -10.51 -7.45 -18.23
C GLU A 197 -9.34 -6.61 -18.77
N HIS A 198 -9.51 -6.06 -19.97
CA HIS A 198 -8.55 -5.15 -20.56
C HIS A 198 -8.77 -3.72 -20.06
N VAL A 199 -7.70 -3.13 -19.53
CA VAL A 199 -7.65 -1.72 -19.12
C VAL A 199 -6.66 -0.95 -19.99
N GLU A 200 -6.90 0.34 -20.12
CA GLU A 200 -5.98 1.32 -20.69
C GLU A 200 -5.29 2.05 -19.54
N ILE A 201 -3.98 2.26 -19.65
CA ILE A 201 -3.19 2.92 -18.63
C ILE A 201 -2.47 4.08 -19.28
N GLU A 202 -2.79 5.29 -18.85
CA GLU A 202 -2.10 6.51 -19.26
C GLU A 202 -1.31 7.07 -18.09
N SER A 203 -0.13 7.61 -18.36
CA SER A 203 0.69 8.23 -17.33
C SER A 203 1.37 9.47 -17.86
N LYS A 204 1.45 10.51 -17.04
CA LYS A 204 1.98 11.81 -17.44
C LYS A 204 2.68 12.53 -16.30
N VAL A 205 3.87 13.06 -16.59
CA VAL A 205 4.52 14.03 -15.70
C VAL A 205 3.73 15.34 -15.76
N THR A 206 3.21 15.79 -14.62
CA THR A 206 2.34 16.96 -14.52
C THR A 206 2.99 18.13 -13.79
N ALA A 207 4.09 17.91 -13.06
CA ALA A 207 4.89 19.01 -12.51
C ALA A 207 6.38 18.66 -12.41
N ASN A 208 7.23 19.67 -12.57
CA ASN A 208 8.66 19.63 -12.28
C ASN A 208 9.05 20.84 -11.44
N ARG A 209 9.46 20.59 -10.19
CA ARG A 209 9.88 21.58 -9.19
C ARG A 209 11.35 21.38 -8.81
N GLY A 210 12.20 21.20 -9.82
CA GLY A 210 13.64 21.02 -9.66
C GLY A 210 13.98 19.61 -9.20
N LYS A 211 14.08 19.39 -7.88
CA LYS A 211 14.36 18.05 -7.32
C LYS A 211 13.10 17.20 -7.15
N LEU A 212 11.91 17.79 -7.22
CA LEU A 212 10.64 17.09 -7.04
C LEU A 212 9.86 17.04 -8.36
N LEU A 213 9.43 15.86 -8.74
CA LEU A 213 8.64 15.59 -9.94
C LEU A 213 7.29 15.01 -9.52
N HIS A 214 6.23 15.36 -10.24
CA HIS A 214 4.88 14.84 -10.02
C HIS A 214 4.40 14.08 -11.24
N VAL A 215 3.91 12.87 -11.03
CA VAL A 215 3.31 12.02 -12.07
C VAL A 215 1.87 11.68 -11.69
N VAL A 216 1.00 11.67 -12.69
CA VAL A 216 -0.36 11.16 -12.60
C VAL A 216 -0.48 9.95 -13.51
N ILE A 217 -1.08 8.88 -12.99
CA ILE A 217 -1.36 7.63 -13.68
C ILE A 217 -2.86 7.44 -13.63
N GLU A 218 -3.48 7.17 -14.76
CA GLU A 218 -4.91 6.93 -14.87
C GLU A 218 -5.15 5.57 -15.51
N VAL A 219 -5.97 4.75 -14.85
CA VAL A 219 -6.39 3.44 -15.34
C VAL A 219 -7.85 3.56 -15.76
N ARG A 220 -8.12 3.30 -17.05
CA ARG A 220 -9.45 3.40 -17.66
C ARG A 220 -9.89 2.05 -18.20
N ARG A 221 -11.20 1.83 -18.18
CA ARG A 221 -11.83 0.67 -18.79
C ARG A 221 -11.83 0.85 -20.32
N LYS A 222 -11.26 -0.11 -21.05
CA LYS A 222 -11.07 -0.01 -22.51
C LYS A 222 -12.37 0.13 -23.31
N GLY A 223 -13.47 -0.48 -22.83
CA GLY A 223 -14.74 -0.51 -23.55
C GLY A 223 -15.54 0.79 -23.52
N ASN A 224 -15.41 1.60 -22.46
CA ASN A 224 -16.26 2.77 -22.22
C ASN A 224 -15.50 4.01 -21.72
N GLY A 225 -14.19 3.91 -21.49
CA GLY A 225 -13.34 5.00 -20.98
C GLY A 225 -13.57 5.35 -19.51
N GLU A 226 -14.36 4.55 -18.77
CA GLU A 226 -14.63 4.75 -17.35
C GLU A 226 -13.34 4.70 -16.53
N VAL A 227 -13.15 5.66 -15.64
CA VAL A 227 -11.98 5.69 -14.74
C VAL A 227 -12.15 4.62 -13.68
N ILE A 228 -11.17 3.73 -13.59
CA ILE A 228 -11.11 2.66 -12.58
C ILE A 228 -10.32 3.15 -11.37
N ALA A 229 -9.14 3.71 -11.62
CA ALA A 229 -8.27 4.23 -10.57
C ALA A 229 -7.37 5.36 -11.08
N VAL A 230 -6.97 6.22 -10.15
CA VAL A 230 -5.97 7.27 -10.39
C VAL A 230 -4.88 7.16 -9.35
N GLY A 231 -3.63 7.06 -9.81
CA GLY A 231 -2.44 7.18 -9.00
C GLY A 231 -1.81 8.56 -9.16
N LYS A 232 -1.33 9.14 -8.06
CA LYS A 232 -0.56 10.39 -8.04
C LYS A 232 0.67 10.17 -7.20
N GLN A 233 1.82 10.57 -7.72
CA GLN A 233 3.07 10.37 -7.01
C GLN A 233 3.94 11.62 -7.07
N TRP A 234 4.53 11.96 -5.93
CA TRP A 234 5.67 12.86 -5.86
C TRP A 234 6.94 12.05 -5.70
N MET A 235 7.93 12.34 -6.54
CA MET A 235 9.22 11.67 -6.54
C MET A 235 10.34 12.67 -6.41
N ALA A 236 11.28 12.39 -5.51
CA ALA A 236 12.51 13.14 -5.37
C ALA A 236 13.58 12.53 -6.28
N SER A 237 14.14 13.34 -7.18
CA SER A 237 15.29 12.94 -7.99
C SER A 237 16.59 13.12 -7.21
N ASN A 238 17.44 12.09 -7.25
CA ASN A 238 18.81 12.22 -6.78
C ASN A 238 19.71 12.81 -7.90
N LYS A 239 21.00 13.04 -7.60
CA LYS A 239 21.95 13.59 -8.58
C LYS A 239 22.52 12.55 -9.54
N GLN A 240 22.22 11.26 -9.34
CA GLN A 240 22.85 10.16 -10.06
C GLN A 240 21.98 9.71 -11.24
N THR A 241 22.63 9.48 -12.38
CA THR A 241 21.99 8.84 -13.53
C THR A 241 22.09 7.33 -13.39
N LEU A 242 21.21 6.59 -14.08
CA LEU A 242 21.21 5.13 -13.97
C LEU A 242 22.54 4.52 -14.44
N ALA A 243 23.18 5.10 -15.47
CA ALA A 243 24.53 4.73 -15.92
C ALA A 243 25.62 4.86 -14.83
N GLN A 244 25.45 5.77 -13.87
CA GLN A 244 26.39 5.94 -12.75
C GLN A 244 26.16 4.92 -11.63
N VAL A 245 24.98 4.28 -11.59
CA VAL A 245 24.60 3.32 -10.54
C VAL A 245 24.67 1.88 -11.06
N SER A 246 24.52 1.66 -12.37
CA SER A 246 24.43 0.31 -12.95
C SER A 246 25.78 -0.39 -13.19
N ASN A 247 26.93 0.30 -13.18
CA ASN A 247 28.23 -0.30 -13.58
C ASN A 247 28.11 -1.23 -14.82
N VAL A 248 27.36 -0.77 -15.82
CA VAL A 248 27.26 -1.34 -17.17
C VAL A 248 27.59 -0.23 -18.15
#